data_AF-A0A3N5JJL8-F1
#
_entry.id   AF-A0A3N5JJL8-F1
#
_cell.length_a   1.000
_cell.length_b   1.000
_cell.length_c   1.000
_cell.angle_alpha   90.00
_cell.angle_beta   90.00
_cell.angle_gamma   90.00
#
_symmetry.space_group_name_H-M   'P 1'
#
loop_
_entity.id
_entity.type
_entity.pdbx_description
1 polymer ?
#
loop_
_entity_poly.entity_id
_entity_poly.type
_entity_poly.pdbx_seq_one_letter_code
_entity_poly.pdbx_strand_id
1 'polypeptide(L)'
;LIDTRGTRPILLTGMAIFLLASLGYIAARTVRPILALRLFHGMGMGLFPTAATVVIAELAPRERRGEAMGWFGITNSIGLILGPVLGPAVAAGLGFPTLFLLAAGVAGLGLGCIAAVPAGERRARPSRLPRPGDLFSAAAVLPSLILLLLYIPYGMVLAFIPLVATTRGLENPGLFYAVFAVAMLLVRAKAGQMSDRVGRKAVILPGMIATAGSLVVLGATTGPIGVLAGGAILGLGFGTAQPALMALTADRVPAAERGKAMGTFYTAWELGIASGALGAGWLLNLTDFATLSLICALVPVAGALLAFQVRAAEV
;
A
#
# COMPACT_ATOMS: atom_id res chain seq x y z
N LEU A 1 -1.76 7.68 -19.73
CA LEU A 1 -2.76 6.68 -20.20
C LEU A 1 -4.18 7.08 -19.82
N ILE A 2 -4.46 7.35 -18.55
CA ILE A 2 -5.79 7.80 -18.09
C ILE A 2 -6.24 9.08 -18.82
N ASP A 3 -5.34 10.03 -19.05
CA ASP A 3 -5.68 11.29 -19.74
C ASP A 3 -5.99 11.14 -21.23
N THR A 4 -5.49 10.07 -21.87
CA THR A 4 -5.63 9.84 -23.32
C THR A 4 -6.64 8.76 -23.66
N ARG A 5 -6.86 7.76 -22.80
CA ARG A 5 -7.77 6.63 -23.04
C ARG A 5 -8.98 6.62 -22.10
N GLY A 6 -9.07 7.57 -21.17
CA GLY A 6 -10.08 7.57 -20.13
C GLY A 6 -9.76 6.58 -19.00
N THR A 7 -10.54 6.64 -17.93
CA THR A 7 -10.33 5.86 -16.71
C THR A 7 -10.82 4.42 -16.83
N ARG A 8 -12.01 4.19 -17.39
CA ARG A 8 -12.66 2.87 -17.48
C ARG A 8 -11.82 1.81 -18.22
N PRO A 9 -11.24 2.07 -19.40
CA PRO A 9 -10.41 1.07 -20.09
C PRO A 9 -9.16 0.69 -19.30
N ILE A 10 -8.56 1.65 -18.59
CA ILE A 10 -7.37 1.41 -17.76
C ILE A 10 -7.70 0.57 -16.54
N LEU A 11 -8.86 0.84 -15.91
CA LEU A 11 -9.36 0.07 -14.78
C LEU A 11 -9.64 -1.40 -15.19
N LEU A 12 -10.33 -1.61 -16.32
CA LEU A 12 -10.61 -2.93 -16.89
C LEU A 12 -9.31 -3.66 -17.25
N THR A 13 -8.37 -2.98 -17.89
CA THR A 13 -7.07 -3.57 -18.27
C THR A 13 -6.29 -4.00 -17.03
N GLY A 14 -6.20 -3.13 -16.02
CA GLY A 14 -5.55 -3.45 -14.75
C GLY A 14 -6.16 -4.70 -14.12
N MET A 15 -7.49 -4.75 -14.00
CA MET A 15 -8.19 -5.88 -13.38
C MET A 15 -8.09 -7.17 -14.20
N ALA A 16 -8.12 -7.09 -15.53
CA ALA A 16 -7.89 -8.23 -16.41
C ALA A 16 -6.47 -8.80 -16.25
N ILE A 17 -5.46 -7.94 -16.05
CA ILE A 17 -4.09 -8.38 -15.75
C ILE A 17 -4.04 -9.16 -14.44
N PHE A 18 -4.72 -8.72 -13.37
CA PHE A 18 -4.83 -9.49 -12.11
C PHE A 18 -5.42 -10.88 -12.37
N LEU A 19 -6.57 -10.94 -13.06
CA LEU A 19 -7.24 -12.19 -13.39
C LEU A 19 -6.33 -13.15 -14.17
N LEU A 20 -5.72 -12.68 -15.25
CA LEU A 20 -4.87 -13.49 -16.12
C LEU A 20 -3.58 -13.92 -15.42
N ALA A 21 -2.97 -13.04 -14.61
CA ALA A 21 -1.80 -13.39 -13.82
C ALA A 21 -2.12 -14.47 -12.78
N SER A 22 -3.24 -14.34 -12.06
CA SER A 22 -3.72 -15.35 -11.10
C SER A 22 -3.89 -16.72 -11.75
N LEU A 23 -4.57 -16.79 -12.91
CA LEU A 23 -4.70 -18.05 -13.65
C LEU A 23 -3.34 -18.57 -14.14
N GLY A 24 -2.46 -17.68 -14.59
CA GLY A 24 -1.11 -18.03 -15.05
C GLY A 24 -0.27 -18.71 -13.98
N TYR A 25 -0.38 -18.31 -12.70
CA TYR A 25 0.40 -18.93 -11.62
C TYR A 25 0.10 -20.42 -11.43
N ILE A 26 -1.10 -20.89 -11.83
CA ILE A 26 -1.47 -22.32 -11.74
C ILE A 26 -0.60 -23.16 -12.70
N ALA A 27 -0.25 -22.61 -13.86
CA ALA A 27 0.58 -23.28 -14.86
C ALA A 27 2.09 -23.12 -14.61
N ALA A 28 2.49 -22.22 -13.71
CA ALA A 28 3.89 -21.87 -13.49
C ALA A 28 4.60 -22.91 -12.61
N ARG A 29 5.40 -23.79 -13.24
CA ARG A 29 6.12 -24.88 -12.55
C ARG A 29 7.58 -24.58 -12.22
N THR A 30 8.11 -23.44 -12.66
CA THR A 30 9.50 -23.04 -12.43
C THR A 30 9.59 -21.56 -12.07
N VAL A 31 10.75 -21.13 -11.54
CA VAL A 31 10.94 -19.74 -11.08
C VAL A 31 10.79 -18.71 -12.21
N ARG A 32 11.29 -19.02 -13.41
CA ARG A 32 11.26 -18.09 -14.57
C ARG A 32 9.83 -17.62 -14.95
N PRO A 33 8.84 -18.50 -15.20
CA PRO A 33 7.47 -18.09 -15.47
C PRO A 33 6.81 -17.39 -14.28
N ILE A 34 7.14 -17.77 -13.03
CA ILE A 34 6.66 -17.06 -11.84
C ILE A 34 7.15 -15.60 -11.85
N LEU A 35 8.42 -15.36 -12.17
CA LEU A 35 8.98 -14.01 -12.27
C LEU A 35 8.34 -13.21 -13.41
N ALA A 36 8.15 -13.82 -14.58
CA ALA A 36 7.47 -13.19 -15.70
C ALA A 36 6.02 -12.80 -15.34
N LEU A 37 5.29 -13.70 -14.68
CA LEU A 37 3.95 -13.43 -14.18
C LEU A 37 3.93 -12.37 -13.09
N ARG A 38 4.97 -12.30 -12.23
CA ARG A 38 5.12 -11.22 -11.23
C ARG A 38 5.27 -9.86 -11.87
N LEU A 39 6.09 -9.75 -12.92
CA LEU A 39 6.24 -8.51 -13.69
C LEU A 39 4.92 -8.12 -14.36
N PHE A 40 4.26 -9.08 -15.01
CA PHE A 40 2.96 -8.85 -15.64
C PHE A 40 1.91 -8.41 -14.62
N HIS A 41 1.80 -9.11 -13.49
CA HIS A 41 0.90 -8.77 -12.38
C HIS A 41 1.20 -7.36 -11.81
N GLY A 42 2.48 -6.99 -11.72
CA GLY A 42 2.92 -5.66 -11.30
C GLY A 42 2.42 -4.54 -12.22
N MET A 43 2.26 -4.79 -13.53
CA MET A 43 1.63 -3.83 -14.43
C MET A 43 0.17 -3.56 -14.02
N GLY A 44 -0.57 -4.60 -13.61
CA GLY A 44 -1.92 -4.47 -13.07
C GLY A 44 -1.96 -3.62 -11.80
N MET A 45 -1.03 -3.86 -10.86
CA MET A 45 -0.85 -3.07 -9.64
C MET A 45 -0.57 -1.59 -9.91
N GLY A 46 0.11 -1.24 -11.00
CA GLY A 46 0.32 0.16 -11.39
C GLY A 46 -0.93 0.81 -12.01
N LEU A 47 -1.66 0.07 -12.85
CA LEU A 47 -2.80 0.61 -13.60
C LEU A 47 -4.06 0.75 -12.76
N PHE A 48 -4.43 -0.29 -12.00
CA PHE A 48 -5.74 -0.36 -11.34
C PHE A 48 -5.92 0.68 -10.22
N PRO A 49 -5.08 0.77 -9.17
CA PRO A 49 -5.29 1.69 -8.05
C PRO A 49 -5.26 3.16 -8.51
N THR A 50 -4.37 3.47 -9.45
CA THR A 50 -4.27 4.81 -10.04
C THR A 50 -5.54 5.18 -10.80
N ALA A 51 -6.10 4.27 -11.61
CA ALA A 51 -7.37 4.53 -12.29
C ALA A 51 -8.56 4.56 -11.32
N ALA A 52 -8.58 3.67 -10.31
CA ALA A 52 -9.66 3.57 -9.33
C ALA A 52 -9.84 4.86 -8.54
N THR A 53 -8.74 5.41 -8.03
CA THR A 53 -8.76 6.68 -7.28
C THR A 53 -9.28 7.84 -8.14
N VAL A 54 -8.91 7.92 -9.43
CA VAL A 54 -9.44 8.94 -10.33
C VAL A 54 -10.94 8.77 -10.56
N VAL A 55 -11.42 7.55 -10.83
CA VAL A 55 -12.86 7.26 -11.01
C VAL A 55 -13.66 7.65 -9.76
N ILE A 56 -13.18 7.27 -8.58
CA ILE A 56 -13.83 7.60 -7.31
C ILE A 56 -13.91 9.11 -7.11
N ALA A 57 -12.84 9.84 -7.41
CA ALA A 57 -12.83 11.31 -7.31
C ALA A 57 -13.78 11.98 -8.32
N GLU A 58 -13.97 11.38 -9.49
CA GLU A 58 -14.85 11.89 -10.54
C GLU A 58 -16.33 11.64 -10.21
N LEU A 59 -16.67 10.45 -9.70
CA LEU A 59 -18.05 10.08 -9.35
C LEU A 59 -18.53 10.70 -8.04
N ALA A 60 -17.64 10.93 -7.07
CA ALA A 60 -18.02 11.46 -5.78
C ALA A 60 -18.30 12.99 -5.83
N PRO A 61 -19.43 13.47 -5.25
CA PRO A 61 -19.69 14.89 -5.04
C PRO A 61 -18.54 15.57 -4.32
N ARG A 62 -18.22 16.82 -4.68
CA ARG A 62 -17.00 17.51 -4.22
C ARG A 62 -16.85 17.47 -2.71
N GLU A 63 -17.96 17.60 -1.99
CA GLU A 63 -18.09 17.68 -0.54
C GLU A 63 -17.85 16.33 0.15
N ARG A 64 -18.09 15.20 -0.55
CA ARG A 64 -18.00 13.84 -0.02
C ARG A 64 -16.86 13.01 -0.64
N ARG A 65 -15.96 13.65 -1.40
CA ARG A 65 -14.80 12.96 -2.02
C ARG A 65 -13.86 12.32 -1.00
N GLY A 66 -13.60 13.01 0.11
CA GLY A 66 -12.79 12.47 1.20
C GLY A 66 -13.40 11.21 1.80
N GLU A 67 -14.73 11.19 1.98
CA GLU A 67 -15.47 10.01 2.43
C GLU A 67 -15.36 8.85 1.43
N ALA A 68 -15.56 9.10 0.14
CA ALA A 68 -15.45 8.07 -0.90
C ALA A 68 -14.03 7.48 -1.02
N MET A 69 -13.00 8.32 -0.92
CA MET A 69 -11.61 7.88 -0.83
C MET A 69 -11.33 7.10 0.46
N GLY A 70 -11.97 7.48 1.56
CA GLY A 70 -11.94 6.74 2.83
C GLY A 70 -12.48 5.32 2.68
N TRP A 71 -13.64 5.15 2.04
CA TRP A 71 -14.22 3.83 1.75
C TRP A 71 -13.32 2.97 0.86
N PHE A 72 -12.68 3.57 -0.15
CA PHE A 72 -11.68 2.88 -0.96
C PHE A 72 -10.49 2.40 -0.13
N GLY A 73 -9.96 3.25 0.76
CA GLY A 73 -8.89 2.90 1.69
C GLY A 73 -9.28 1.78 2.67
N ILE A 74 -10.53 1.77 3.16
CA ILE A 74 -11.06 0.68 4.00
C ILE A 74 -11.11 -0.63 3.22
N THR A 75 -11.62 -0.61 1.99
CA THR A 75 -11.69 -1.80 1.13
C THR A 75 -10.30 -2.36 0.82
N ASN A 76 -9.32 -1.49 0.53
CA ASN A 76 -7.92 -1.88 0.36
C ASN A 76 -7.34 -2.51 1.63
N SER A 77 -7.70 -1.97 2.80
CA SER A 77 -7.28 -2.53 4.09
C SER A 77 -7.86 -3.93 4.28
N ILE A 78 -9.15 -4.15 4.03
CA ILE A 78 -9.76 -5.47 4.11
C ILE A 78 -8.98 -6.49 3.26
N GLY A 79 -8.60 -6.14 2.03
CA GLY A 79 -7.76 -6.99 1.19
C GLY A 79 -6.39 -7.28 1.79
N LEU A 80 -5.71 -6.26 2.33
CA LEU A 80 -4.41 -6.38 3.00
C LEU A 80 -4.46 -7.25 4.26
N ILE A 81 -5.64 -7.38 4.86
CA ILE A 81 -5.89 -8.12 6.10
C ILE A 81 -6.26 -9.56 5.78
N LEU A 82 -7.23 -9.76 4.90
CA LEU A 82 -7.70 -11.07 4.52
C LEU A 82 -6.65 -11.84 3.72
N GLY A 83 -5.84 -11.18 2.89
CA GLY A 83 -4.82 -11.82 2.06
C GLY A 83 -3.80 -12.65 2.86
N PRO A 84 -3.06 -12.06 3.81
CA PRO A 84 -2.09 -12.79 4.64
C PRO A 84 -2.70 -13.82 5.59
N VAL A 85 -3.99 -13.72 5.94
CA VAL A 85 -4.68 -14.69 6.82
C VAL A 85 -5.20 -15.86 6.01
N LEU A 86 -5.99 -15.59 4.95
CA LEU A 86 -6.61 -16.62 4.13
C LEU A 86 -5.62 -17.27 3.16
N GLY A 87 -4.63 -16.52 2.67
CA GLY A 87 -3.68 -16.99 1.66
C GLY A 87 -2.90 -18.23 2.10
N PRO A 88 -2.12 -18.15 3.19
CA PRO A 88 -1.41 -19.30 3.75
C PRO A 88 -2.36 -20.42 4.21
N ALA A 89 -3.51 -20.09 4.81
CA ALA A 89 -4.48 -21.09 5.27
C ALA A 89 -5.05 -21.93 4.12
N VAL A 90 -5.46 -21.29 3.02
CA VAL A 90 -5.93 -21.97 1.81
C VAL A 90 -4.80 -22.73 1.15
N ALA A 91 -3.60 -22.15 1.04
CA ALA A 91 -2.46 -22.82 0.44
C ALA A 91 -2.06 -24.10 1.20
N ALA A 92 -2.10 -24.07 2.53
CA ALA A 92 -1.77 -25.21 3.38
C ALA A 92 -2.85 -26.31 3.35
N GLY A 93 -4.14 -25.94 3.34
CA GLY A 93 -5.23 -26.91 3.39
C GLY A 93 -5.70 -27.43 2.03
N LEU A 94 -5.75 -26.56 1.01
CA LEU A 94 -6.35 -26.83 -0.31
C LEU A 94 -5.37 -26.67 -1.47
N GLY A 95 -4.10 -26.31 -1.17
CA GLY A 95 -3.04 -26.14 -2.16
C GLY A 95 -3.05 -24.79 -2.88
N PHE A 96 -1.89 -24.47 -3.48
CA PHE A 96 -1.69 -23.25 -4.27
C PHE A 96 -2.64 -23.09 -5.47
N PRO A 97 -3.00 -24.14 -6.26
CA PRO A 97 -3.94 -23.97 -7.37
C PRO A 97 -5.29 -23.38 -6.92
N THR A 98 -5.83 -23.86 -5.79
CA THR A 98 -7.09 -23.37 -5.22
C THR A 98 -6.97 -21.91 -4.78
N LEU A 99 -5.86 -21.53 -4.15
CA LEU A 99 -5.58 -20.14 -3.78
C LEU A 99 -5.62 -19.21 -5.00
N PHE A 100 -4.96 -19.61 -6.10
CA PHE A 100 -4.92 -18.81 -7.32
C PHE A 100 -6.26 -18.76 -8.05
N LEU A 101 -7.05 -19.84 -8.02
CA LEU A 101 -8.42 -19.84 -8.55
C LEU A 101 -9.34 -18.90 -7.76
N LEU A 102 -9.24 -18.87 -6.43
CA LEU A 102 -10.00 -17.92 -5.61
C LEU A 102 -9.59 -16.47 -5.93
N ALA A 103 -8.30 -16.19 -6.04
CA ALA A 103 -7.81 -14.87 -6.43
C ALA A 103 -8.33 -14.46 -7.83
N ALA A 104 -8.31 -15.39 -8.79
CA ALA A 104 -8.89 -15.18 -10.12
C ALA A 104 -10.40 -14.93 -10.04
N GLY A 105 -11.15 -15.68 -9.22
CA GLY A 105 -12.58 -15.47 -9.01
C GLY A 105 -12.90 -14.07 -8.48
N VAL A 106 -12.15 -13.60 -7.46
CA VAL A 106 -12.30 -12.24 -6.92
C VAL A 106 -11.97 -11.17 -7.98
N ALA A 107 -10.92 -11.36 -8.77
CA ALA A 107 -10.57 -10.46 -9.87
C ALA A 107 -11.67 -10.44 -10.95
N GLY A 108 -12.25 -11.60 -11.28
CA GLY A 108 -13.37 -11.73 -12.22
C GLY A 108 -14.64 -11.04 -11.74
N LEU A 109 -15.01 -11.20 -10.47
CA LEU A 109 -16.13 -10.47 -9.86
C LEU A 109 -15.92 -8.96 -9.93
N GLY A 110 -14.72 -8.49 -9.60
CA GLY A 110 -14.41 -7.06 -9.70
C GLY A 110 -14.45 -6.56 -11.15
N LEU A 111 -14.02 -7.35 -12.14
CA LEU A 111 -14.19 -7.01 -13.55
C LEU A 111 -15.67 -6.83 -13.93
N GLY A 112 -16.54 -7.71 -13.41
CA GLY A 112 -17.99 -7.60 -13.55
C GLY A 112 -18.56 -6.34 -12.91
N CYS A 113 -18.14 -6.01 -11.68
CA CYS A 113 -18.55 -4.78 -10.99
C CYS A 113 -18.12 -3.51 -11.74
N ILE A 114 -16.93 -3.51 -12.33
CA ILE A 114 -16.42 -2.39 -13.13
C ILE A 114 -17.28 -2.14 -14.37
N ALA A 115 -17.86 -3.20 -14.95
CA ALA A 115 -18.73 -3.06 -16.11
C ALA A 115 -19.94 -2.18 -15.80
N ALA A 116 -20.44 -2.20 -14.56
CA ALA A 116 -21.55 -1.40 -14.05
C ALA A 116 -21.17 0.04 -13.66
N VAL A 117 -19.88 0.36 -13.59
CA VAL A 117 -19.43 1.74 -13.30
C VAL A 117 -19.74 2.62 -14.51
N PRO A 118 -20.45 3.76 -14.33
CA PRO A 118 -20.76 4.67 -15.43
C PRO A 118 -19.49 5.08 -16.16
N ALA A 119 -19.50 4.97 -17.48
CA ALA A 119 -18.41 5.48 -18.30
C ALA A 119 -18.44 7.01 -18.23
N GLY A 120 -17.57 7.61 -17.41
CA GLY A 120 -17.37 9.05 -17.45
C GLY A 120 -16.88 9.47 -18.83
N GLU A 121 -17.58 10.42 -19.46
CA GLU A 121 -17.21 11.01 -20.76
C GLU A 121 -15.97 11.91 -20.62
N ARG A 122 -14.82 11.36 -20.25
CA ARG A 122 -13.57 12.09 -20.35
C ARG A 122 -13.17 12.09 -21.82
N ARG A 123 -13.37 13.21 -22.52
CA ARG A 123 -12.81 13.43 -23.87
C ARG A 123 -11.31 13.15 -23.80
N ALA A 124 -10.88 12.09 -24.47
CA ALA A 124 -9.48 11.77 -24.69
C ALA A 124 -8.73 13.03 -25.13
N ARG A 125 -7.76 13.50 -24.34
CA ARG A 125 -6.87 14.58 -24.81
C ARG A 125 -5.95 14.01 -25.88
N PRO A 126 -5.59 14.80 -26.92
CA PRO A 126 -4.63 14.36 -27.93
C PRO A 126 -3.36 13.84 -27.27
N SER A 127 -2.90 12.65 -27.66
CA SER A 127 -1.71 12.04 -27.06
C SER A 127 -0.47 12.83 -27.45
N ARG A 128 0.21 13.43 -26.46
CA ARG A 128 1.62 13.79 -26.60
C ARG A 128 2.47 12.68 -25.98
N LEU A 129 3.63 12.39 -26.59
CA LEU A 129 4.63 11.54 -25.96
C LEU A 129 5.01 12.19 -24.61
N PRO A 130 4.94 11.45 -23.49
CA PRO A 130 5.28 12.02 -22.19
C PRO A 130 6.76 12.39 -22.16
N ARG A 131 7.08 13.61 -21.72
CA ARG A 131 8.46 14.00 -21.42
C ARG A 131 8.87 13.38 -20.08
N PRO A 132 10.16 13.18 -19.79
CA PRO A 132 10.60 12.67 -18.49
C PRO A 132 10.06 13.48 -17.29
N GLY A 133 9.95 14.80 -17.41
CA GLY A 133 9.33 15.67 -16.39
C GLY A 133 7.80 15.52 -16.24
N ASP A 134 7.15 14.83 -17.19
CA ASP A 134 5.72 14.53 -17.14
C ASP A 134 5.41 13.27 -16.32
N LEU A 135 6.43 12.47 -15.97
CA LEU A 135 6.26 11.20 -15.28
C LEU A 135 5.93 11.36 -13.79
N PHE A 136 6.51 12.38 -13.14
CA PHE A 136 6.34 12.62 -11.71
C PHE A 136 5.70 13.98 -11.43
N SER A 137 4.79 14.05 -10.47
CA SER A 137 4.23 15.31 -10.00
C SER A 137 5.16 15.93 -8.96
N ALA A 138 5.77 17.07 -9.29
CA ALA A 138 6.63 17.81 -8.37
C ALA A 138 5.93 18.11 -7.02
N ALA A 139 4.65 18.48 -7.08
CA ALA A 139 3.83 18.74 -5.89
C ALA A 139 3.58 17.49 -5.04
N ALA A 140 3.65 16.29 -5.64
CA ALA A 140 3.50 15.00 -4.95
C ALA A 140 4.83 14.41 -4.46
N VAL A 141 5.99 14.96 -4.83
CA VAL A 141 7.30 14.39 -4.46
C VAL A 141 7.47 14.34 -2.95
N LEU A 142 7.26 15.45 -2.24
CA LEU A 142 7.42 15.50 -0.78
C LEU A 142 6.54 14.47 -0.04
N PRO A 143 5.20 14.41 -0.24
CA PRO A 143 4.38 13.41 0.45
C PRO A 143 4.73 11.97 0.00
N SER A 144 5.14 11.78 -1.25
CA SER A 144 5.58 10.46 -1.74
C SER A 144 6.91 10.03 -1.12
N LEU A 145 7.85 10.94 -0.86
CA LEU A 145 9.09 10.64 -0.14
C LEU A 145 8.82 10.26 1.32
N ILE A 146 7.90 10.95 2.00
CA ILE A 146 7.50 10.57 3.37
C ILE A 146 6.84 9.18 3.35
N LEU A 147 6.00 8.90 2.35
CA LEU A 147 5.40 7.58 2.14
C LEU A 147 6.44 6.50 1.88
N LEU A 148 7.45 6.76 1.04
CA LEU A 148 8.56 5.84 0.79
C LEU A 148 9.21 5.41 2.11
N LEU A 149 9.51 6.38 2.98
CA LEU A 149 10.13 6.15 4.29
C LEU A 149 9.20 5.42 5.28
N LEU A 150 7.88 5.56 5.13
CA LEU A 150 6.91 4.74 5.84
C LEU A 150 6.94 3.28 5.37
N TYR A 151 7.02 3.05 4.04
CA TYR A 151 6.91 1.72 3.44
C TYR A 151 8.21 0.89 3.39
N ILE A 152 9.39 1.51 3.53
CA ILE A 152 10.66 0.78 3.66
C ILE A 152 10.62 -0.22 4.84
N PRO A 153 10.30 0.19 6.07
CA PRO A 153 10.17 -0.77 7.16
C PRO A 153 9.07 -1.80 6.95
N TYR A 154 7.98 -1.43 6.27
CA TYR A 154 6.93 -2.39 5.96
C TYR A 154 7.39 -3.47 5.00
N GLY A 155 8.21 -3.13 3.99
CA GLY A 155 8.86 -4.12 3.13
C GLY A 155 9.76 -5.09 3.91
N MET A 156 10.56 -4.56 4.85
CA MET A 156 11.37 -5.38 5.76
C MET A 156 10.50 -6.32 6.61
N VAL A 157 9.46 -5.78 7.25
CA VAL A 157 8.54 -6.54 8.09
C VAL A 157 7.84 -7.64 7.28
N LEU A 158 7.31 -7.31 6.09
CA LEU A 158 6.64 -8.27 5.22
C LEU A 158 7.55 -9.45 4.85
N ALA A 159 8.83 -9.19 4.57
CA ALA A 159 9.77 -10.21 4.13
C ALA A 159 10.23 -11.13 5.26
N PHE A 160 10.41 -10.60 6.48
CA PHE A 160 11.12 -11.31 7.56
C PHE A 160 10.26 -11.67 8.78
N ILE A 161 9.05 -11.12 8.95
CA ILE A 161 8.20 -11.49 10.09
C ILE A 161 7.88 -12.98 10.17
N PRO A 162 7.61 -13.71 9.07
CA PRO A 162 7.34 -15.14 9.18
C PRO A 162 8.47 -15.90 9.87
N LEU A 163 9.72 -15.59 9.52
CA LEU A 163 10.91 -16.19 10.13
C LEU A 163 11.08 -15.79 11.60
N VAL A 164 10.89 -14.51 11.89
CA VAL A 164 11.08 -13.92 13.22
C VAL A 164 10.00 -14.36 14.20
N ALA A 165 8.76 -14.46 13.74
CA ALA A 165 7.63 -14.94 14.53
C ALA A 165 7.89 -16.37 15.01
N THR A 166 8.27 -17.27 14.10
CA THR A 166 8.51 -18.69 14.45
C THR A 166 9.70 -18.86 15.39
N THR A 167 10.80 -18.14 15.18
CA THR A 167 11.99 -18.24 16.04
C THR A 167 11.76 -17.69 17.45
N ARG A 168 10.72 -16.86 17.63
CA ARG A 168 10.31 -16.29 18.92
C ARG A 168 9.09 -16.99 19.52
N GLY A 169 8.79 -18.21 19.07
CA GLY A 169 7.74 -19.04 19.65
C GLY A 169 6.31 -18.67 19.24
N LEU A 170 6.11 -17.82 18.22
CA LEU A 170 4.79 -17.59 17.64
C LEU A 170 4.54 -18.64 16.55
N GLU A 171 3.79 -19.69 16.89
CA GLU A 171 3.50 -20.84 16.01
C GLU A 171 2.85 -20.43 14.68
N ASN A 172 1.97 -19.42 14.72
CA ASN A 172 1.28 -18.90 13.54
C ASN A 172 1.67 -17.44 13.27
N PRO A 173 2.60 -17.18 12.34
CA PRO A 173 2.95 -15.82 11.92
C PRO A 173 1.78 -15.00 11.37
N GLY A 174 0.72 -15.66 10.89
CA GLY A 174 -0.52 -15.02 10.48
C GLY A 174 -1.16 -14.16 11.57
N LEU A 175 -0.95 -14.50 12.85
CA LEU A 175 -1.44 -13.71 13.99
C LEU A 175 -0.82 -12.32 14.05
N PHE A 176 0.45 -12.16 13.66
CA PHE A 176 1.07 -10.83 13.57
C PHE A 176 0.29 -9.95 12.59
N TYR A 177 0.02 -10.48 11.39
CA TYR A 177 -0.70 -9.74 10.36
C TYR A 177 -2.15 -9.47 10.77
N ALA A 178 -2.80 -10.39 11.48
CA ALA A 178 -4.14 -10.20 12.03
C ALA A 178 -4.20 -9.11 13.12
N VAL A 179 -3.21 -9.04 14.01
CA VAL A 179 -3.15 -7.98 15.02
C VAL A 179 -2.84 -6.62 14.38
N PHE A 180 -1.87 -6.59 13.45
CA PHE A 180 -1.56 -5.40 12.63
C PHE A 180 -2.80 -4.88 11.90
N ALA A 181 -3.54 -5.79 11.26
CA ALA A 181 -4.78 -5.55 10.56
C ALA A 181 -5.86 -4.88 11.42
N VAL A 182 -6.17 -5.50 12.57
CA VAL A 182 -7.20 -5.02 13.48
C VAL A 182 -6.80 -3.65 14.04
N ALA A 183 -5.56 -3.49 14.50
CA ALA A 183 -5.07 -2.21 15.02
C ALA A 183 -5.17 -1.09 13.97
N MET A 184 -4.78 -1.38 12.73
CA MET A 184 -4.90 -0.46 11.60
C MET A 184 -6.36 -0.05 11.34
N LEU A 185 -7.29 -1.01 11.28
CA LEU A 185 -8.71 -0.72 11.03
C LEU A 185 -9.34 0.15 12.12
N LEU A 186 -9.02 -0.14 13.39
CA LEU A 186 -9.57 0.58 14.54
C LEU A 186 -9.27 2.08 14.51
N VAL A 187 -8.09 2.47 14.04
CA VAL A 187 -7.70 3.89 13.98
C VAL A 187 -8.01 4.55 12.64
N ARG A 188 -8.05 3.81 11.54
CA ARG A 188 -8.09 4.38 10.18
C ARG A 188 -9.25 5.35 9.96
N ALA A 189 -10.47 4.97 10.36
CA ALA A 189 -11.65 5.81 10.16
C ALA A 189 -11.54 7.13 10.95
N LYS A 190 -11.12 7.06 12.21
CA LYS A 190 -10.93 8.23 13.08
C LYS A 190 -9.73 9.07 12.64
N ALA A 191 -8.66 8.45 12.17
CA ALA A 191 -7.45 9.12 11.73
C ALA A 191 -7.69 10.00 10.49
N GLY A 192 -8.52 9.53 9.55
CA GLY A 192 -8.93 10.34 8.40
C GLY A 192 -9.68 11.61 8.83
N GLN A 193 -10.72 11.45 9.65
CA GLN A 193 -11.50 12.58 10.19
C GLN A 193 -10.66 13.54 11.03
N MET A 194 -9.76 13.00 11.86
CA MET A 194 -8.85 13.80 12.67
C MET A 194 -7.87 14.58 11.79
N SER A 195 -7.37 13.95 10.71
CA SER A 195 -6.46 14.59 9.78
C SER A 195 -7.09 15.78 9.05
N ASP A 196 -8.40 15.76 8.81
CA ASP A 196 -9.13 16.89 8.24
C ASP A 196 -9.33 18.03 9.25
N ARG A 197 -9.43 17.72 10.55
CA ARG A 197 -9.71 18.71 11.62
C ARG A 197 -8.48 19.39 12.19
N VAL A 198 -7.45 18.63 12.54
CA VAL A 198 -6.23 19.15 13.19
C VAL A 198 -5.05 19.30 12.23
N GLY A 199 -5.29 19.03 10.94
CA GLY A 199 -4.32 19.13 9.86
C GLY A 199 -3.53 17.83 9.62
N ARG A 200 -3.03 17.69 8.39
CA ARG A 200 -2.31 16.50 7.90
C ARG A 200 -1.09 16.14 8.76
N LYS A 201 -0.27 17.14 9.10
CA LYS A 201 0.99 16.98 9.84
C LYS A 201 0.79 16.38 11.24
N ALA A 202 -0.27 16.80 11.95
CA ALA A 202 -0.56 16.33 13.30
C ALA A 202 -0.94 14.84 13.37
N VAL A 203 -1.34 14.23 12.25
CA VAL A 203 -1.66 12.80 12.15
C VAL A 203 -0.50 12.00 11.56
N ILE A 204 0.22 12.56 10.58
CA ILE A 204 1.38 11.89 9.97
C ILE A 204 2.48 11.68 11.01
N LEU A 205 2.81 12.70 11.81
CA LEU A 205 3.96 12.65 12.70
C LEU A 205 3.85 11.55 13.78
N PRO A 206 2.75 11.45 14.56
CA PRO A 206 2.59 10.35 15.52
C PRO A 206 2.59 8.97 14.84
N GLY A 207 2.03 8.85 13.63
CA GLY A 207 2.02 7.58 12.90
C GLY A 207 3.41 7.12 12.47
N MET A 208 4.28 8.06 12.06
CA MET A 208 5.68 7.78 11.75
C MET A 208 6.46 7.38 13.01
N ILE A 209 6.24 8.06 14.14
CA ILE A 209 6.89 7.73 15.42
C ILE A 209 6.40 6.37 15.96
N ALA A 210 5.11 6.07 15.86
CA ALA A 210 4.58 4.75 16.20
C ALA A 210 5.22 3.65 15.34
N THR A 211 5.38 3.89 14.03
CA THR A 211 6.07 2.96 13.13
C THR A 211 7.52 2.73 13.58
N ALA A 212 8.27 3.77 13.94
CA ALA A 212 9.62 3.61 14.51
C ALA A 212 9.60 2.79 15.81
N GLY A 213 8.67 3.10 16.73
CA GLY A 213 8.50 2.38 17.99
C GLY A 213 8.20 0.89 17.78
N SER A 214 7.40 0.55 16.78
CA SER A 214 7.12 -0.85 16.45
C SER A 214 8.38 -1.64 16.08
N LEU A 215 9.31 -1.00 15.35
CA LEU A 215 10.56 -1.61 14.92
C LEU A 215 11.52 -1.79 16.10
N VAL A 216 11.55 -0.84 17.02
CA VAL A 216 12.30 -0.98 18.28
C VAL A 216 11.79 -2.18 19.09
N VAL A 217 10.46 -2.30 19.24
CA VAL A 217 9.84 -3.45 19.94
C VAL A 217 10.17 -4.76 19.23
N LEU A 218 10.06 -4.80 17.90
CA LEU A 218 10.38 -5.99 17.10
C LEU A 218 11.87 -6.35 17.16
N GLY A 219 12.77 -5.37 17.26
CA GLY A 219 14.19 -5.63 17.42
C GLY A 219 14.52 -6.21 18.79
N ALA A 220 13.94 -5.64 19.85
CA ALA A 220 14.25 -5.98 21.24
C ALA A 220 13.53 -7.23 21.76
N THR A 221 12.41 -7.63 21.15
CA THR A 221 11.60 -8.74 21.68
C THR A 221 12.25 -10.11 21.46
N THR A 222 12.07 -10.99 22.44
CA THR A 222 12.52 -12.40 22.41
C THR A 222 11.36 -13.40 22.45
N GLY A 223 10.11 -12.93 22.53
CA GLY A 223 8.94 -13.80 22.73
C GLY A 223 7.72 -13.38 21.89
N PRO A 224 6.65 -14.20 21.88
CA PRO A 224 5.54 -14.03 20.96
C PRO A 224 4.71 -12.78 21.26
N ILE A 225 4.56 -12.42 22.54
CA ILE A 225 3.79 -11.25 22.97
C ILE A 225 4.38 -9.96 22.41
N GLY A 226 5.71 -9.80 22.42
CA GLY A 226 6.35 -8.60 21.89
C GLY A 226 6.29 -8.54 20.37
N VAL A 227 6.27 -9.68 19.67
CA VAL A 227 5.99 -9.72 18.22
C VAL A 227 4.58 -9.20 17.94
N LEU A 228 3.57 -9.65 18.68
CA LEU A 228 2.19 -9.17 18.52
C LEU A 228 2.05 -7.69 18.89
N ALA A 229 2.71 -7.23 19.97
CA ALA A 229 2.74 -5.82 20.34
C ALA A 229 3.37 -4.96 19.25
N GLY A 230 4.49 -5.42 18.65
CA GLY A 230 5.10 -4.78 17.48
C GLY A 230 4.12 -4.67 16.32
N GLY A 231 3.38 -5.74 16.02
CA GLY A 231 2.34 -5.74 14.98
C GLY A 231 1.23 -4.74 15.26
N ALA A 232 0.74 -4.66 16.50
CA ALA A 232 -0.29 -3.71 16.90
C ALA A 232 0.19 -2.26 16.72
N ILE A 233 1.38 -1.93 17.23
CA ILE A 233 1.95 -0.58 17.13
C ILE A 233 2.19 -0.19 15.66
N LEU A 234 2.70 -1.13 14.85
CA LEU A 234 2.88 -0.93 13.41
C LEU A 234 1.54 -0.63 12.72
N GLY A 235 0.48 -1.37 13.09
CA GLY A 235 -0.87 -1.17 12.58
C GLY A 235 -1.42 0.21 12.91
N LEU A 236 -1.23 0.69 14.14
CA LEU A 236 -1.61 2.04 14.55
C LEU A 236 -0.86 3.12 13.75
N GLY A 237 0.45 2.93 13.54
CA GLY A 237 1.29 3.84 12.76
C GLY A 237 0.84 3.95 11.31
N PHE A 238 0.64 2.81 10.65
CA PHE A 238 0.17 2.75 9.26
C PHE A 238 -1.26 3.22 9.09
N GLY A 239 -2.15 2.83 10.01
CA GLY A 239 -3.56 3.22 9.98
C GLY A 239 -3.79 4.72 10.10
N THR A 240 -2.80 5.48 10.58
CA THR A 240 -2.84 6.94 10.70
C THR A 240 -2.06 7.65 9.60
N ALA A 241 -0.77 7.35 9.41
CA ALA A 241 0.10 8.11 8.52
C ALA A 241 -0.23 7.93 7.03
N GLN A 242 -0.49 6.69 6.59
CA GLN A 242 -0.75 6.38 5.19
C GLN A 242 -1.98 7.10 4.60
N PRO A 243 -3.19 7.06 5.22
CA PRO A 243 -4.34 7.78 4.69
C PRO A 243 -4.14 9.31 4.70
N ALA A 244 -3.47 9.85 5.73
CA ALA A 244 -3.17 11.29 5.80
C ALA A 244 -2.19 11.73 4.68
N LEU A 245 -1.20 10.91 4.33
CA LEU A 245 -0.29 11.16 3.21
C LEU A 245 -1.01 11.08 1.85
N MET A 246 -1.94 10.14 1.70
CA MET A 246 -2.76 10.02 0.49
C MET A 246 -3.63 11.28 0.32
N ALA A 247 -4.29 11.74 1.38
CA ALA A 247 -5.08 12.96 1.37
C ALA A 247 -4.21 14.19 1.07
N LEU A 248 -3.06 14.35 1.75
CA LEU A 248 -2.11 15.43 1.50
C LEU A 248 -1.63 15.47 0.03
N THR A 249 -1.45 14.31 -0.59
CA THR A 249 -1.07 14.23 -2.01
C THR A 249 -2.21 14.68 -2.92
N ALA A 250 -3.45 14.31 -2.61
CA ALA A 250 -4.64 14.72 -3.36
C ALA A 250 -4.94 16.22 -3.23
N ASP A 251 -4.68 16.79 -2.05
CA ASP A 251 -4.93 18.20 -1.72
C ASP A 251 -3.92 19.15 -2.39
N ARG A 252 -2.70 18.67 -2.68
CA ARG A 252 -1.62 19.48 -3.27
C ARG A 252 -1.73 19.71 -4.77
N VAL A 253 -2.67 19.07 -5.45
CA VAL A 253 -2.77 19.16 -6.91
C VAL A 253 -4.20 19.44 -7.35
N PRO A 254 -4.38 20.20 -8.45
CA PRO A 254 -5.68 20.34 -9.10
C PRO A 254 -6.26 18.98 -9.50
N ALA A 255 -7.60 18.90 -9.60
CA ALA A 255 -8.29 17.66 -9.96
C ALA A 255 -7.78 17.03 -11.28
N ALA A 256 -7.36 17.85 -12.24
CA ALA A 256 -6.80 17.40 -13.51
C ALA A 256 -5.46 16.66 -13.38
N GLU A 257 -4.67 16.93 -12.33
CA GLU A 257 -3.33 16.37 -12.12
C GLU A 257 -3.28 15.25 -11.08
N ARG A 258 -4.42 14.92 -10.46
CA ARG A 258 -4.50 13.88 -9.41
C ARG A 258 -4.03 12.51 -9.88
N GLY A 259 -4.31 12.13 -11.12
CA GLY A 259 -3.81 10.86 -11.67
C GLY A 259 -2.27 10.79 -11.67
N LYS A 260 -1.59 11.88 -12.07
CA LYS A 260 -0.13 11.99 -12.06
C LYS A 260 0.43 12.00 -10.64
N ALA A 261 -0.22 12.71 -9.72
CA ALA A 261 0.16 12.75 -8.31
C ALA A 261 0.01 11.39 -7.61
N MET A 262 -1.13 10.70 -7.81
CA MET A 262 -1.36 9.36 -7.27
C MET A 262 -0.43 8.34 -7.91
N GLY A 263 -0.09 8.48 -9.19
CA GLY A 263 0.95 7.65 -9.82
C GLY A 263 2.31 7.80 -9.13
N THR A 264 2.71 9.03 -8.79
CA THR A 264 3.94 9.31 -8.01
C THR A 264 3.87 8.67 -6.63
N PHE A 265 2.72 8.79 -5.95
CA PHE A 265 2.45 8.22 -4.63
C PHE A 265 2.54 6.68 -4.62
N TYR A 266 1.84 6.00 -5.53
CA TYR A 266 1.88 4.54 -5.63
C TYR A 266 3.25 4.03 -6.08
N THR A 267 3.97 4.78 -6.91
CA THR A 267 5.36 4.44 -7.24
C THR A 267 6.25 4.43 -5.99
N ALA A 268 6.13 5.46 -5.14
CA ALA A 268 6.88 5.51 -3.88
C ALA A 268 6.47 4.42 -2.89
N TRP A 269 5.19 4.06 -2.84
CA TRP A 269 4.71 2.91 -2.05
C TRP A 269 5.44 1.64 -2.46
N GLU A 270 5.39 1.27 -3.74
CA GLU A 270 5.97 0.03 -4.26
C GLU A 270 7.50 0.01 -4.15
N LEU A 271 8.15 1.15 -4.44
CA LEU A 271 9.59 1.29 -4.23
C LEU A 271 9.97 1.14 -2.76
N GLY A 272 9.14 1.63 -1.84
CA GLY A 272 9.36 1.48 -0.40
C GLY A 272 9.36 0.01 0.01
N ILE A 273 8.34 -0.75 -0.42
CA ILE A 273 8.26 -2.19 -0.15
C ILE A 273 9.46 -2.92 -0.75
N ALA A 274 9.77 -2.67 -2.02
CA ALA A 274 10.86 -3.34 -2.72
C ALA A 274 12.24 -3.04 -2.09
N SER A 275 12.55 -1.77 -1.88
CA SER A 275 13.82 -1.35 -1.26
C SER A 275 13.94 -1.81 0.19
N GLY A 276 12.83 -1.82 0.93
CA GLY A 276 12.75 -2.36 2.28
C GLY A 276 13.09 -3.85 2.35
N ALA A 277 12.43 -4.67 1.52
CA ALA A 277 12.66 -6.12 1.50
C ALA A 277 14.08 -6.47 1.01
N LEU A 278 14.54 -5.85 -0.09
CA LEU A 278 15.86 -6.11 -0.67
C LEU A 278 16.98 -5.60 0.24
N GLY A 279 16.86 -4.37 0.75
CA GLY A 279 17.84 -3.78 1.66
C GLY A 279 17.94 -4.56 2.97
N ALA A 280 16.80 -4.97 3.53
CA ALA A 280 16.77 -5.81 4.72
C ALA A 280 17.44 -7.16 4.49
N GLY A 281 17.19 -7.83 3.36
CA GLY A 281 17.85 -9.09 3.04
C GLY A 281 19.36 -8.96 2.90
N TRP A 282 19.85 -7.87 2.31
CA TRP A 282 21.28 -7.60 2.23
C TRP A 282 21.89 -7.33 3.62
N LEU A 283 21.28 -6.43 4.40
CA LEU A 283 21.73 -6.10 5.76
C LEU A 283 21.73 -7.31 6.71
N LEU A 284 20.72 -8.19 6.62
CA LEU A 284 20.60 -9.38 7.46
C LEU A 284 21.69 -10.43 7.19
N ASN A 285 22.39 -10.37 6.05
CA ASN A 285 23.59 -11.20 5.84
C ASN A 285 24.81 -10.67 6.59
N LEU A 286 24.78 -9.41 7.03
CA LEU A 286 25.88 -8.72 7.72
C LEU A 286 25.59 -8.53 9.21
N THR A 287 24.32 -8.54 9.59
CA THR A 287 23.85 -8.25 10.95
C THR A 287 22.75 -9.23 11.37
N ASP A 288 22.30 -9.14 12.62
CA ASP A 288 21.10 -9.85 13.08
C ASP A 288 19.81 -9.03 12.87
N PHE A 289 18.66 -9.66 13.15
CA PHE A 289 17.36 -9.02 13.01
C PHE A 289 17.15 -7.86 14.00
N ALA A 290 17.75 -7.95 15.19
CA ALA A 290 17.63 -6.91 16.21
C ALA A 290 18.29 -5.61 15.72
N THR A 291 19.53 -5.71 15.24
CA THR A 291 20.31 -4.61 14.67
C THR A 291 19.64 -4.05 13.42
N LEU A 292 19.18 -4.93 12.51
CA LEU A 292 18.42 -4.52 11.32
C LEU A 292 17.17 -3.71 11.70
N SER A 293 16.41 -4.18 12.69
CA SER A 293 15.18 -3.51 13.14
C SER A 293 15.46 -2.13 13.72
N LEU A 294 16.53 -1.98 14.51
CA LEU A 294 16.94 -0.69 15.08
C LEU A 294 17.43 0.29 14.00
N ILE A 295 18.21 -0.19 13.02
CA ILE A 295 18.62 0.63 11.85
C ILE A 295 17.39 1.08 11.07
N CYS A 296 16.46 0.16 10.77
CA CYS A 296 15.22 0.49 10.08
C CYS A 296 14.32 1.44 10.88
N ALA A 297 14.39 1.46 12.21
CA ALA A 297 13.63 2.40 13.05
C ALA A 297 14.00 3.87 12.81
N LEU A 298 15.21 4.15 12.32
CA LEU A 298 15.63 5.49 11.95
C LEU A 298 14.92 6.01 10.69
N VAL A 299 14.40 5.12 9.84
CA VAL A 299 13.80 5.48 8.55
C VAL A 299 12.47 6.22 8.74
N PRO A 300 11.50 5.74 9.56
CA PRO A 300 10.31 6.54 9.89
C PRO A 300 10.63 7.81 10.66
N VAL A 301 11.70 7.82 11.47
CA VAL A 301 12.14 9.06 12.16
C VAL A 301 12.59 10.11 11.13
N ALA A 302 13.36 9.74 10.11
CA ALA A 302 13.70 10.63 9.02
C ALA A 302 12.45 11.12 8.27
N GLY A 303 11.47 10.24 8.05
CA GLY A 303 10.20 10.64 7.44
C GLY A 303 9.35 11.56 8.31
N ALA A 304 9.38 11.37 9.64
CA ALA A 304 8.81 12.30 10.61
C ALA A 304 9.48 13.68 10.53
N LEU A 305 10.82 13.73 10.43
CA LEU A 305 11.58 14.97 10.24
C LEU A 305 11.20 15.68 8.93
N LEU A 306 11.09 14.95 7.81
CA LEU A 306 10.61 15.52 6.55
C LEU A 306 9.15 15.99 6.64
N ALA A 307 8.31 15.31 7.40
CA ALA A 307 6.93 15.74 7.63
C ALA A 307 6.85 17.10 8.36
N PHE A 308 7.88 17.54 9.07
CA PHE A 308 7.90 18.91 9.63
C PHE A 308 7.94 20.00 8.56
N GLN A 309 8.53 19.72 7.40
CA GLN A 309 8.62 20.63 6.25
C GLN A 309 7.28 20.76 5.50
N VAL A 310 6.31 19.89 5.80
CA VAL A 310 4.93 20.06 5.33
C VAL A 310 4.39 21.33 5.96
N ARG A 311 4.37 22.42 5.18
CA ARG A 311 3.65 23.64 5.55
C ARG A 311 2.21 23.26 5.89
N ALA A 312 1.72 23.74 7.02
CA ALA A 312 0.28 23.73 7.26
C ALA A 312 -0.34 24.43 6.05
N ALA A 313 -1.20 23.74 5.31
CA ALA A 313 -2.00 24.43 4.32
C ALA A 313 -2.78 25.51 5.09
N GLU A 314 -2.62 26.76 4.70
CA GLU A 314 -3.51 27.84 5.12
C GLU A 314 -4.90 27.40 4.70
N VAL A 315 -5.72 27.08 5.70
CA VAL A 315 -7.12 26.67 5.55
C VAL A 315 -7.93 27.85 5.05
#